data_AF-A0A838NHA9-F1
#
_entry.id   AF-A0A838NHA9-F1
#
_cell.length_a   1.000
_cell.length_b   1.000
_cell.length_c   1.000
_cell.angle_alpha   90.00
_cell.angle_beta   90.00
_cell.angle_gamma   90.00
#
_symmetry.space_group_name_H-M   'P 1'
#
loop_
_entity.id
_entity.type
_entity.pdbx_description
1 polymer ?
#
loop_
_entity_poly.entity_id
_entity_poly.type
_entity_poly.pdbx_seq_one_letter_code
_entity_poly.pdbx_strand_id
1 'polypeptide(L)'
;MCVALAVGCGDDGGTDPSEGTDGPANPGVPVPRQDGDPGLGREVFRFETFNNERFFTDALRLGAGLTAAGVTPLQLLALGVNVDVDALPADLRQTLTTELQADPSGGTSALLNDPGMTAAFFNANAVIGLPIKDSNGDGVLDMAAGDKVGTSCALCHTRADDGAMLNVPNAGSIGPRGDGLATHNLNFGRLMASAANSRALYPLLQLSLSANGGSTLGLAPTGLTESSSEAEVDAYLSNPQFYPVGMFDDTFDGNGDPMHNAPLFRQDLAATFGSEGTFEKLDQFSNLVYTGLFDPTTLTTPGGRAFLNLLGGAAGTEIADDYVQVLAETGVTGYPFVTAAPAAPGQDAPLGIRVDDTKLFAMNAYLAGLPAPSGMGGSDEGRQLFRTVGCTECHNVDQGRTVPTFLVPMATIFPGDAPDTLAQRLSPLNPVVNTPSSPFDDKMAVVNASVRGDIRGTALPLLLDLARKPVFLHDNSVPTLDALLDPARGAAAPHPFYLTDPAQRAQVVAFLQGLDTSD
;
A
#
# COMPACT_ATOMS: atom_id res chain seq x y z
N MET A 1 12.35 37.93 4.45
CA MET A 1 13.41 37.97 5.48
C MET A 1 13.18 36.76 6.36
N CYS A 2 13.80 35.62 6.00
CA CYS A 2 13.51 34.34 6.64
C CYS A 2 14.19 34.26 8.02
N VAL A 3 13.49 33.70 9.00
CA VAL A 3 14.08 33.27 10.27
C VAL A 3 14.26 31.76 10.18
N ALA A 4 15.38 31.34 9.59
CA ALA A 4 15.84 29.96 9.69
C ALA A 4 16.64 29.82 10.99
N LEU A 5 16.16 28.98 11.90
CA LEU A 5 16.89 28.60 13.12
C LEU A 5 17.91 27.51 12.80
N ALA A 6 18.97 27.89 12.10
CA ALA A 6 20.11 27.01 11.82
C ALA A 6 20.90 26.72 13.12
N VAL A 7 20.91 25.46 13.54
CA VAL A 7 21.89 24.93 14.51
C VAL A 7 23.01 24.28 13.71
N GLY A 8 24.09 25.02 13.47
CA GLY A 8 25.20 24.59 12.62
C GLY A 8 26.35 23.90 13.36
N CYS A 9 27.05 23.02 12.65
CA CYS A 9 28.39 22.53 12.96
C CYS A 9 29.29 22.76 11.71
N GLY A 10 30.42 23.45 11.86
CA GLY A 10 31.48 23.55 10.82
C GLY A 10 32.39 22.29 10.82
N ASP A 11 33.48 22.14 10.06
CA ASP A 11 34.26 22.95 9.09
C ASP A 11 35.16 21.93 8.30
N ASP A 12 35.75 22.12 7.11
CA ASP A 12 35.84 23.17 6.07
C ASP A 12 36.19 22.48 4.71
N GLY A 13 35.94 23.11 3.56
CA GLY A 13 36.35 22.59 2.24
C GLY A 13 35.61 23.23 1.05
N GLY A 14 36.28 24.11 0.32
CA GLY A 14 35.62 25.03 -0.63
C GLY A 14 34.97 24.40 -1.88
N THR A 15 33.72 24.80 -2.13
CA THR A 15 33.00 24.73 -3.41
C THR A 15 32.49 26.13 -3.82
N ASP A 16 32.03 26.28 -5.06
CA ASP A 16 31.43 27.52 -5.56
C ASP A 16 30.17 27.86 -4.73
N PRO A 17 30.01 29.09 -4.19
CA PRO A 17 28.84 29.49 -3.40
C PRO A 17 27.48 29.39 -4.12
N SER A 18 27.45 29.06 -5.42
CA SER A 18 26.24 28.86 -6.20
C SER A 18 25.80 27.40 -6.40
N GLU A 19 26.59 26.40 -5.95
CA GLU A 19 26.24 24.97 -6.05
C GLU A 19 25.86 24.39 -4.67
N GLY A 20 24.54 24.21 -4.44
CA GLY A 20 24.04 23.43 -3.31
C GLY A 20 24.22 21.92 -3.50
N THR A 21 24.14 21.12 -2.43
CA THR A 21 24.39 19.67 -2.51
C THR A 21 23.31 18.95 -3.32
N ASP A 22 23.70 17.94 -4.11
CA ASP A 22 22.77 17.09 -4.90
C ASP A 22 22.03 16.00 -4.07
N GLY A 23 22.17 16.03 -2.75
CA GLY A 23 21.57 15.08 -1.81
C GLY A 23 22.20 15.15 -0.42
N PRO A 24 21.78 14.28 0.51
CA PRO A 24 22.25 14.29 1.89
C PRO A 24 23.71 13.85 2.01
N ALA A 25 24.42 14.44 2.98
CA ALA A 25 25.84 14.17 3.23
C ALA A 25 26.14 12.71 3.65
N ASN A 26 25.15 12.02 4.23
CA ASN A 26 25.22 10.60 4.54
C ASN A 26 23.89 9.92 4.18
N PRO A 27 23.76 9.29 3.00
CA PRO A 27 22.55 8.59 2.60
C PRO A 27 22.36 7.22 3.29
N GLY A 28 23.23 6.85 4.24
CA GLY A 28 23.27 5.50 4.80
C GLY A 28 23.94 4.48 3.87
N VAL A 29 23.78 3.20 4.18
CA VAL A 29 24.42 2.09 3.46
C VAL A 29 23.34 1.22 2.84
N PRO A 30 23.31 1.05 1.50
CA PRO A 30 22.36 0.17 0.84
C PRO A 30 22.45 -1.27 1.37
N VAL A 31 21.29 -1.83 1.71
CA VAL A 31 21.17 -3.20 2.23
C VAL A 31 21.32 -4.19 1.07
N PRO A 32 22.18 -5.22 1.15
CA PRO A 32 22.31 -6.20 0.09
C PRO A 32 21.00 -6.96 -0.17
N ARG A 33 20.47 -6.79 -1.39
CA ARG A 33 19.30 -7.50 -1.94
C ARG A 33 19.73 -8.84 -2.55
N GLN A 34 18.84 -9.83 -2.51
CA GLN A 34 19.00 -11.11 -3.19
C GLN A 34 17.94 -11.28 -4.28
N ASP A 35 18.39 -11.79 -5.44
CA ASP A 35 17.64 -11.84 -6.70
C ASP A 35 17.48 -13.27 -7.19
N GLY A 36 16.34 -13.54 -7.83
CA GLY A 36 16.03 -14.77 -8.55
C GLY A 36 15.77 -14.50 -10.03
N ASP A 37 14.93 -15.32 -10.66
CA ASP A 37 14.55 -15.14 -12.06
C ASP A 37 13.44 -14.07 -12.21
N PRO A 38 13.63 -12.98 -12.96
CA PRO A 38 12.61 -11.94 -13.12
C PRO A 38 11.40 -12.40 -13.96
N GLY A 39 11.53 -13.49 -14.74
CA GLY A 39 10.41 -14.12 -15.43
C GLY A 39 9.42 -14.72 -14.44
N LEU A 40 9.90 -15.57 -13.54
CA LEU A 40 9.16 -16.08 -12.38
C LEU A 40 8.66 -14.92 -11.51
N GLY A 41 9.46 -13.88 -11.29
CA GLY A 41 9.08 -12.71 -10.49
C GLY A 41 7.84 -11.98 -11.01
N ARG A 42 7.69 -11.88 -12.34
CA ARG A 42 6.47 -11.36 -12.97
C ARG A 42 5.26 -12.25 -12.69
N GLU A 43 5.40 -13.56 -12.82
CA GLU A 43 4.30 -14.49 -12.55
C GLU A 43 3.91 -14.47 -11.06
N VAL A 44 4.89 -14.31 -10.16
CA VAL A 44 4.65 -14.13 -8.72
C VAL A 44 3.86 -12.87 -8.45
N PHE A 45 4.37 -11.72 -8.93
CA PHE A 45 3.73 -10.43 -8.75
C PHE A 45 2.30 -10.36 -9.31
N ARG A 46 2.05 -10.95 -10.48
CA ARG A 46 0.74 -10.93 -11.16
C ARG A 46 -0.25 -11.96 -10.63
N PHE A 47 0.21 -13.18 -10.33
CA PHE A 47 -0.70 -14.33 -10.17
C PHE A 47 -0.41 -15.22 -8.96
N GLU A 48 0.72 -15.07 -8.25
CA GLU A 48 0.97 -15.90 -7.06
C GLU A 48 0.17 -15.40 -5.86
N THR A 49 -0.44 -16.37 -5.19
CA THR A 49 -1.34 -16.21 -4.05
C THR A 49 -0.82 -16.97 -2.83
N PHE A 50 0.09 -17.94 -3.02
CA PHE A 50 0.53 -18.85 -1.98
C PHE A 50 -0.64 -19.51 -1.22
N ASN A 51 -1.70 -19.94 -1.92
CA ASN A 51 -2.92 -20.52 -1.32
C ASN A 51 -3.84 -19.51 -0.59
N ASN A 52 -3.58 -18.19 -0.67
CA ASN A 52 -4.48 -17.15 -0.15
C ASN A 52 -5.85 -17.10 -0.87
N GLU A 53 -6.00 -17.75 -2.03
CA GLU A 53 -7.28 -17.92 -2.70
C GLU A 53 -8.32 -18.63 -1.83
N ARG A 54 -7.87 -19.45 -0.87
CA ARG A 54 -8.75 -20.01 0.15
C ARG A 54 -9.18 -18.97 1.19
N PHE A 55 -8.34 -18.01 1.56
CA PHE A 55 -8.77 -16.87 2.38
C PHE A 55 -9.81 -16.03 1.62
N PHE A 56 -9.48 -15.55 0.42
CA PHE A 56 -10.36 -14.67 -0.35
C PHE A 56 -11.67 -15.34 -0.80
N THR A 57 -11.67 -16.66 -1.09
CA THR A 57 -12.87 -17.40 -1.51
C THR A 57 -13.61 -18.12 -0.39
N ASP A 58 -12.94 -18.81 0.53
CA ASP A 58 -13.60 -19.63 1.56
C ASP A 58 -13.89 -18.82 2.84
N ALA A 59 -12.95 -17.97 3.26
CA ALA A 59 -13.07 -17.17 4.47
C ALA A 59 -13.83 -15.86 4.22
N LEU A 60 -13.27 -14.96 3.41
CA LEU A 60 -13.85 -13.66 3.06
C LEU A 60 -15.07 -13.79 2.12
N ARG A 61 -15.08 -14.82 1.24
CA ARG A 61 -16.17 -15.09 0.28
C ARG A 61 -16.39 -13.97 -0.74
N LEU A 62 -15.29 -13.38 -1.23
CA LEU A 62 -15.33 -12.27 -2.19
C LEU A 62 -16.10 -12.63 -3.46
N GLY A 63 -15.74 -13.73 -4.13
CA GLY A 63 -16.40 -14.17 -5.37
C GLY A 63 -17.91 -14.43 -5.17
N ALA A 64 -18.29 -15.06 -4.06
CA ALA A 64 -19.69 -15.33 -3.75
C ALA A 64 -20.49 -14.03 -3.46
N GLY A 65 -19.89 -13.07 -2.75
CA GLY A 65 -20.49 -11.75 -2.51
C GLY A 65 -20.71 -10.96 -3.81
N LEU A 66 -19.67 -10.86 -4.65
CA LEU A 66 -19.75 -10.21 -5.97
C LEU A 66 -20.84 -10.83 -6.85
N THR A 67 -20.94 -12.17 -6.88
CA THR A 67 -22.00 -12.88 -7.62
C THR A 67 -23.39 -12.64 -7.02
N ALA A 68 -23.54 -12.69 -5.69
CA ALA A 68 -24.83 -12.50 -5.02
C ALA A 68 -25.36 -11.06 -5.14
N ALA A 69 -24.47 -10.07 -5.14
CA ALA A 69 -24.79 -8.67 -5.39
C ALA A 69 -25.03 -8.36 -6.88
N GLY A 70 -24.70 -9.29 -7.79
CA GLY A 70 -24.85 -9.10 -9.24
C GLY A 70 -23.90 -8.04 -9.80
N VAL A 71 -22.66 -7.95 -9.28
CA VAL A 71 -21.67 -6.95 -9.70
C VAL A 71 -21.34 -7.14 -11.18
N THR A 72 -21.52 -6.10 -11.99
CA THR A 72 -21.13 -6.09 -13.42
C THR A 72 -19.67 -5.67 -13.61
N PRO A 73 -19.04 -5.90 -14.79
CA PRO A 73 -17.68 -5.43 -15.04
C PRO A 73 -17.55 -3.90 -14.89
N LEU A 74 -18.55 -3.11 -15.31
CA LEU A 74 -18.54 -1.66 -15.12
C LEU A 74 -18.57 -1.25 -13.64
N GLN A 75 -19.30 -2.00 -12.81
CA GLN A 75 -19.33 -1.77 -11.36
C GLN A 75 -18.00 -2.17 -10.70
N LEU A 76 -17.35 -3.24 -11.18
CA LEU A 76 -16.02 -3.64 -10.73
C LEU A 76 -14.96 -2.57 -11.08
N LEU A 77 -15.00 -2.00 -12.29
CA LEU A 77 -14.18 -0.84 -12.66
C LEU A 77 -14.47 0.38 -11.77
N ALA A 78 -15.73 0.62 -11.40
CA ALA A 78 -16.12 1.70 -10.48
C ALA A 78 -15.63 1.51 -9.03
N LEU A 79 -15.16 0.32 -8.67
CA LEU A 79 -14.42 0.06 -7.43
C LEU A 79 -12.90 0.30 -7.58
N GLY A 80 -12.43 0.80 -8.72
CA GLY A 80 -11.02 1.09 -8.97
C GLY A 80 -10.18 -0.11 -9.42
N VAL A 81 -10.81 -1.28 -9.60
CA VAL A 81 -10.16 -2.49 -10.12
C VAL A 81 -9.85 -2.31 -11.60
N ASN A 82 -8.68 -2.77 -12.04
CA ASN A 82 -8.28 -2.71 -13.45
C ASN A 82 -8.48 -4.05 -14.15
N VAL A 83 -8.67 -4.03 -15.47
CA VAL A 83 -8.87 -5.23 -16.31
C VAL A 83 -7.81 -5.26 -17.41
N ASP A 84 -7.12 -6.38 -17.49
CA ASP A 84 -6.14 -6.70 -18.53
C ASP A 84 -6.85 -7.08 -19.82
N VAL A 85 -6.76 -6.20 -20.81
CA VAL A 85 -7.40 -6.39 -22.11
C VAL A 85 -6.79 -7.52 -22.94
N ASP A 86 -5.53 -7.88 -22.69
CA ASP A 86 -4.83 -8.92 -23.45
C ASP A 86 -5.10 -10.32 -22.92
N ALA A 87 -5.60 -10.44 -21.69
CA ALA A 87 -6.11 -11.68 -21.12
C ALA A 87 -7.52 -12.05 -21.61
N LEU A 88 -8.31 -11.08 -22.10
CA LEU A 88 -9.67 -11.33 -22.59
C LEU A 88 -9.67 -12.17 -23.89
N PRO A 89 -10.58 -13.16 -24.02
CA PRO A 89 -10.80 -13.88 -25.28
C PRO A 89 -11.03 -12.94 -26.47
N ALA A 90 -10.50 -13.31 -27.63
CA ALA A 90 -10.41 -12.41 -28.79
C ALA A 90 -11.78 -11.94 -29.33
N ASP A 91 -12.81 -12.79 -29.21
CA ASP A 91 -14.20 -12.50 -29.57
C ASP A 91 -14.87 -11.54 -28.58
N LEU A 92 -14.66 -11.74 -27.27
CA LEU A 92 -15.09 -10.82 -26.22
C LEU A 92 -14.42 -9.45 -26.38
N ARG A 93 -13.10 -9.42 -26.59
CA ARG A 93 -12.36 -8.16 -26.84
C ARG A 93 -12.85 -7.44 -28.09
N GLN A 94 -13.10 -8.15 -29.18
CA GLN A 94 -13.63 -7.55 -30.41
C GLN A 94 -15.05 -7.01 -30.23
N THR A 95 -15.91 -7.71 -29.49
CA THR A 95 -17.26 -7.26 -29.17
C THR A 95 -17.22 -6.01 -28.28
N LEU A 96 -16.43 -6.04 -27.21
CA LEU A 96 -16.21 -4.90 -26.32
C LEU A 96 -15.66 -3.67 -27.08
N THR A 97 -14.75 -3.87 -28.04
CA THR A 97 -14.23 -2.80 -28.91
C THR A 97 -15.35 -2.13 -29.69
N THR A 98 -16.27 -2.91 -30.28
CA THR A 98 -17.41 -2.39 -31.04
C THR A 98 -18.40 -1.65 -30.14
N GLU A 99 -18.64 -2.13 -28.92
CA GLU A 99 -19.52 -1.47 -27.95
C GLU A 99 -18.93 -0.13 -27.47
N LEU A 100 -17.64 -0.10 -27.12
CA LEU A 100 -16.94 1.12 -26.69
C LEU A 100 -16.75 2.14 -27.83
N GLN A 101 -16.74 1.70 -29.09
CA GLN A 101 -16.82 2.61 -30.25
C GLN A 101 -18.19 3.29 -30.39
N ALA A 102 -19.26 2.64 -29.92
CA ALA A 102 -20.61 3.22 -29.92
C ALA A 102 -20.86 4.13 -28.70
N ASP A 103 -20.35 3.73 -27.53
CA ASP A 103 -20.36 4.52 -26.29
C ASP A 103 -19.03 4.37 -25.53
N PRO A 104 -18.10 5.34 -25.66
CA PRO A 104 -16.80 5.31 -24.96
C PRO A 104 -16.89 5.37 -23.43
N SER A 105 -18.06 5.61 -22.83
CA SER A 105 -18.24 5.50 -21.39
C SER A 105 -18.50 4.08 -20.89
N GLY A 106 -18.81 3.15 -21.81
CA GLY A 106 -19.26 1.79 -21.46
C GLY A 106 -20.70 1.72 -20.92
N GLY A 107 -21.39 2.85 -20.76
CA GLY A 107 -22.74 2.93 -20.17
C GLY A 107 -23.81 2.14 -20.95
N THR A 108 -23.67 1.99 -22.27
CA THR A 108 -24.56 1.16 -23.11
C THR A 108 -23.94 -0.17 -23.57
N SER A 109 -22.76 -0.57 -23.06
CA SER A 109 -22.16 -1.87 -23.39
C SER A 109 -22.97 -3.00 -22.77
N ALA A 110 -23.39 -3.99 -23.57
CA ALA A 110 -24.07 -5.16 -23.04
C ALA A 110 -23.11 -6.02 -22.20
N LEU A 111 -21.84 -6.11 -22.61
CA LEU A 111 -20.84 -6.87 -21.87
C LEU A 111 -20.52 -6.26 -20.49
N LEU A 112 -20.33 -4.94 -20.41
CA LEU A 112 -19.95 -4.29 -19.15
C LEU A 112 -21.11 -4.10 -18.17
N ASN A 113 -22.36 -4.27 -18.62
CA ASN A 113 -23.57 -4.18 -17.79
C ASN A 113 -24.23 -5.55 -17.53
N ASP A 114 -23.63 -6.66 -17.96
CA ASP A 114 -24.07 -8.02 -17.62
C ASP A 114 -23.29 -8.58 -16.41
N PRO A 115 -23.96 -8.91 -15.28
CA PRO A 115 -23.31 -9.58 -14.15
C PRO A 115 -22.62 -10.90 -14.52
N GLY A 116 -23.14 -11.64 -15.51
CA GLY A 116 -22.54 -12.90 -15.98
C GLY A 116 -21.16 -12.71 -16.60
N MET A 117 -20.90 -11.53 -17.18
CA MET A 117 -19.61 -11.20 -17.77
C MET A 117 -18.50 -10.93 -16.76
N THR A 118 -18.84 -10.61 -15.51
CA THR A 118 -17.86 -10.51 -14.41
C THR A 118 -17.16 -11.85 -14.19
N ALA A 119 -17.92 -12.94 -14.09
CA ALA A 119 -17.35 -14.29 -13.96
C ALA A 119 -16.48 -14.67 -15.17
N ALA A 120 -16.88 -14.29 -16.39
CA ALA A 120 -16.07 -14.52 -17.59
C ALA A 120 -14.73 -13.74 -17.57
N PHE A 121 -14.69 -12.53 -17.02
CA PHE A 121 -13.46 -11.74 -16.88
C PHE A 121 -12.53 -12.36 -15.81
N PHE A 122 -13.09 -12.87 -14.72
CA PHE A 122 -12.34 -13.62 -13.70
C PHE A 122 -11.79 -14.94 -14.27
N ASN A 123 -12.62 -15.76 -14.92
CA ASN A 123 -12.20 -17.02 -15.53
C ASN A 123 -11.13 -16.82 -16.63
N ALA A 124 -11.07 -15.64 -17.26
CA ALA A 124 -9.99 -15.25 -18.19
C ALA A 124 -8.69 -14.78 -17.49
N ASN A 125 -8.64 -14.69 -16.16
CA ASN A 125 -7.59 -14.03 -15.38
C ASN A 125 -7.34 -12.55 -15.78
N ALA A 126 -8.37 -11.91 -16.34
CA ALA A 126 -8.32 -10.53 -16.81
C ALA A 126 -8.51 -9.51 -15.66
N VAL A 127 -9.19 -9.87 -14.58
CA VAL A 127 -9.31 -9.00 -13.40
C VAL A 127 -7.94 -8.88 -12.71
N ILE A 128 -7.33 -7.70 -12.79
CA ILE A 128 -5.95 -7.49 -12.36
C ILE A 128 -5.87 -7.57 -10.83
N GLY A 129 -4.94 -8.40 -10.34
CA GLY A 129 -4.70 -8.56 -8.92
C GLY A 129 -5.60 -9.55 -8.20
N LEU A 130 -6.63 -10.08 -8.86
CA LEU A 130 -7.56 -11.07 -8.29
C LEU A 130 -7.55 -12.38 -9.08
N PRO A 131 -6.43 -13.14 -9.08
CA PRO A 131 -6.27 -14.31 -9.92
C PRO A 131 -7.20 -15.48 -9.52
N ILE A 132 -7.73 -16.19 -10.51
CA ILE A 132 -8.38 -17.48 -10.36
C ILE A 132 -7.32 -18.59 -10.36
N LYS A 133 -7.49 -19.53 -9.44
CA LYS A 133 -6.72 -20.76 -9.32
C LYS A 133 -7.59 -21.97 -9.60
N ASP A 134 -7.17 -22.76 -10.59
CA ASP A 134 -7.62 -24.13 -10.83
C ASP A 134 -7.43 -24.95 -9.55
N SER A 135 -8.51 -25.07 -8.79
CA SER A 135 -8.57 -25.67 -7.45
C SER A 135 -9.14 -27.08 -7.51
N ASN A 136 -9.77 -27.45 -8.62
CA ASN A 136 -10.35 -28.77 -8.85
C ASN A 136 -9.39 -29.70 -9.65
N GLY A 137 -8.42 -29.15 -10.37
CA GLY A 137 -7.38 -29.83 -11.14
C GLY A 137 -7.80 -30.26 -12.56
N ASP A 138 -8.86 -29.67 -13.14
CA ASP A 138 -9.38 -30.02 -14.46
C ASP A 138 -8.74 -29.25 -15.63
N GLY A 139 -7.95 -28.20 -15.34
CA GLY A 139 -7.25 -27.38 -16.31
C GLY A 139 -8.08 -26.25 -16.92
N VAL A 140 -9.29 -25.99 -16.43
CA VAL A 140 -10.19 -24.92 -16.88
C VAL A 140 -10.54 -24.02 -15.71
N LEU A 141 -10.20 -22.73 -15.81
CA LEU A 141 -10.54 -21.76 -14.78
C LEU A 141 -12.05 -21.49 -14.78
N ASP A 142 -12.76 -21.96 -13.75
CA ASP A 142 -14.18 -21.70 -13.57
C ASP A 142 -14.60 -21.52 -12.10
N MET A 143 -14.85 -20.27 -11.71
CA MET A 143 -15.43 -19.91 -10.41
C MET A 143 -16.72 -20.68 -10.09
N ALA A 144 -17.56 -21.00 -11.09
CA ALA A 144 -18.80 -21.72 -10.88
C ALA A 144 -18.59 -23.23 -10.65
N ALA A 145 -17.46 -23.78 -11.11
CA ALA A 145 -17.05 -25.18 -10.89
C ALA A 145 -16.29 -25.39 -9.57
N GLY A 146 -16.02 -24.32 -8.81
CA GLY A 146 -15.39 -24.37 -7.48
C GLY A 146 -13.97 -23.81 -7.41
N ASP A 147 -13.48 -23.19 -8.49
CA ASP A 147 -12.20 -22.48 -8.47
C ASP A 147 -12.25 -21.21 -7.62
N LYS A 148 -11.06 -20.80 -7.18
CA LYS A 148 -10.90 -19.82 -6.12
C LYS A 148 -10.24 -18.55 -6.63
N VAL A 149 -10.85 -17.41 -6.29
CA VAL A 149 -10.27 -16.07 -6.38
C VAL A 149 -9.28 -15.89 -5.22
N GLY A 150 -8.05 -15.49 -5.52
CA GLY A 150 -7.08 -14.98 -4.55
C GLY A 150 -6.76 -13.52 -4.76
N THR A 151 -5.68 -13.05 -4.12
CA THR A 151 -5.11 -11.71 -4.32
C THR A 151 -3.60 -11.80 -4.55
N SER A 152 -3.10 -10.95 -5.45
CA SER A 152 -1.67 -10.75 -5.72
C SER A 152 -1.29 -9.26 -5.63
N CYS A 153 0.01 -8.98 -5.61
CA CYS A 153 0.54 -7.61 -5.54
C CYS A 153 0.01 -6.69 -6.65
N ALA A 154 -0.33 -7.24 -7.82
CA ALA A 154 -0.90 -6.49 -8.93
C ALA A 154 -2.22 -5.74 -8.61
N LEU A 155 -2.96 -6.11 -7.54
CA LEU A 155 -4.18 -5.39 -7.15
C LEU A 155 -3.88 -3.93 -6.76
N CYS A 156 -2.85 -3.72 -5.95
CA CYS A 156 -2.44 -2.39 -5.45
C CYS A 156 -1.40 -1.71 -6.36
N HIS A 157 -0.74 -2.49 -7.23
CA HIS A 157 0.48 -2.06 -7.93
C HIS A 157 0.48 -2.32 -9.45
N THR A 158 -0.66 -2.59 -10.09
CA THR A 158 -0.80 -2.61 -11.55
C THR A 158 -2.00 -1.78 -12.01
N ARG A 159 -1.77 -0.89 -12.96
CA ARG A 159 -2.82 -0.13 -13.67
C ARG A 159 -3.03 -0.65 -15.09
N ALA A 160 -4.11 -0.22 -15.72
CA ALA A 160 -4.41 -0.51 -17.12
C ALA A 160 -4.93 0.72 -17.88
N ASP A 161 -4.46 1.92 -17.51
CA ASP A 161 -4.96 3.21 -18.01
C ASP A 161 -4.15 3.79 -19.19
N ASP A 162 -2.86 3.46 -19.30
CA ASP A 162 -2.06 3.79 -20.49
C ASP A 162 -2.42 2.88 -21.66
N GLY A 163 -2.75 3.47 -22.82
CA GLY A 163 -3.29 2.75 -23.97
C GLY A 163 -4.66 2.10 -23.75
N ALA A 164 -5.41 2.50 -22.72
CA ALA A 164 -6.70 1.89 -22.37
C ALA A 164 -7.78 2.00 -23.46
N MET A 165 -8.62 0.97 -23.53
CA MET A 165 -9.87 0.98 -24.29
C MET A 165 -11.00 1.69 -23.53
N LEU A 166 -10.98 1.66 -22.20
CA LEU A 166 -11.92 2.35 -21.33
C LEU A 166 -11.19 2.85 -20.07
N ASN A 167 -11.31 4.14 -19.77
CA ASN A 167 -10.88 4.74 -18.50
C ASN A 167 -12.13 5.24 -17.76
N VAL A 168 -12.48 4.65 -16.62
CA VAL A 168 -13.59 5.15 -15.79
C VAL A 168 -13.07 6.30 -14.91
N PRO A 169 -13.65 7.51 -14.98
CA PRO A 169 -13.13 8.67 -14.26
C PRO A 169 -13.00 8.44 -12.75
N ASN A 170 -11.81 8.70 -12.20
CA ASN A 170 -11.45 8.49 -10.79
C ASN A 170 -11.67 7.05 -10.29
N ALA A 171 -11.62 6.06 -11.19
CA ALA A 171 -11.77 4.65 -10.88
C ALA A 171 -10.79 3.80 -11.71
N GLY A 172 -11.18 2.59 -12.10
CA GLY A 172 -10.36 1.62 -12.84
C GLY A 172 -10.52 1.68 -14.36
N SER A 173 -9.69 0.89 -15.05
CA SER A 173 -9.56 0.94 -16.52
C SER A 173 -9.49 -0.45 -17.16
N ILE A 174 -9.82 -0.54 -18.45
CA ILE A 174 -9.61 -1.72 -19.30
C ILE A 174 -8.50 -1.40 -20.31
N GLY A 175 -7.36 -2.10 -20.22
CA GLY A 175 -6.20 -1.82 -21.07
C GLY A 175 -5.03 -2.80 -20.85
N PRO A 176 -3.88 -2.57 -21.48
CA PRO A 176 -2.65 -3.33 -21.24
C PRO A 176 -2.11 -3.09 -19.81
N ARG A 177 -1.48 -4.10 -19.20
CA ARG A 177 -0.92 -3.97 -17.83
C ARG A 177 0.31 -3.05 -17.77
N GLY A 178 0.21 -2.00 -16.96
CA GLY A 178 1.34 -1.22 -16.42
C GLY A 178 1.66 -1.66 -15.00
N ASP A 179 2.60 -2.60 -14.85
CA ASP A 179 3.02 -3.16 -13.55
C ASP A 179 3.99 -2.23 -12.80
N GLY A 180 3.95 -2.26 -11.47
CA GLY A 180 4.71 -1.39 -10.57
C GLY A 180 4.06 -0.03 -10.30
N LEU A 181 2.95 0.29 -10.95
CA LEU A 181 2.23 1.55 -10.81
C LEU A 181 1.17 1.47 -9.70
N ALA A 182 1.22 2.43 -8.78
CA ALA A 182 0.24 2.51 -7.69
C ALA A 182 -1.20 2.75 -8.19
N THR A 183 -2.16 1.92 -7.73
CA THR A 183 -3.58 2.04 -8.06
C THR A 183 -4.28 3.09 -7.18
N HIS A 184 -3.98 4.37 -7.43
CA HIS A 184 -4.49 5.51 -6.65
C HIS A 184 -6.02 5.62 -6.54
N ASN A 185 -6.76 4.95 -7.42
CA ASN A 185 -8.22 4.97 -7.44
C ASN A 185 -8.85 3.67 -6.89
N LEU A 186 -8.06 2.70 -6.42
CA LEU A 186 -8.58 1.44 -5.88
C LEU A 186 -9.39 1.71 -4.61
N ASN A 187 -10.68 1.41 -4.63
CA ASN A 187 -11.53 1.44 -3.45
C ASN A 187 -11.49 0.07 -2.76
N PHE A 188 -10.35 -0.24 -2.13
CA PHE A 188 -10.09 -1.54 -1.51
C PHE A 188 -11.15 -1.86 -0.45
N GLY A 189 -11.46 -0.91 0.44
CA GLY A 189 -12.49 -1.08 1.47
C GLY A 189 -13.85 -1.50 0.87
N ARG A 190 -14.38 -0.75 -0.11
CA ARG A 190 -15.66 -1.09 -0.74
C ARG A 190 -15.62 -2.38 -1.57
N LEU A 191 -14.47 -2.74 -2.14
CA LEU A 191 -14.28 -4.03 -2.80
C LEU A 191 -14.38 -5.18 -1.78
N MET A 192 -13.76 -5.05 -0.60
CA MET A 192 -13.86 -6.03 0.48
C MET A 192 -15.27 -6.08 1.09
N ALA A 193 -15.95 -4.94 1.24
CA ALA A 193 -17.36 -4.85 1.65
C ALA A 193 -18.35 -5.38 0.59
N SER A 194 -17.87 -5.80 -0.59
CA SER A 194 -18.68 -6.52 -1.59
C SER A 194 -18.56 -8.04 -1.44
N ALA A 195 -17.82 -8.53 -0.44
CA ALA A 195 -17.74 -9.94 -0.08
C ALA A 195 -18.94 -10.38 0.79
N ALA A 196 -19.03 -11.68 1.11
CA ALA A 196 -20.11 -12.24 1.93
C ALA A 196 -19.66 -12.69 3.34
N ASN A 197 -18.48 -12.21 3.76
CA ASN A 197 -17.94 -12.34 5.12
C ASN A 197 -16.81 -11.32 5.35
N SER A 198 -17.08 -10.02 5.20
CA SER A 198 -16.11 -8.93 5.42
C SER A 198 -15.53 -8.93 6.85
N ARG A 199 -16.28 -9.46 7.83
CA ARG A 199 -15.78 -9.77 9.19
C ARG A 199 -14.50 -10.63 9.21
N ALA A 200 -14.21 -11.42 8.16
CA ALA A 200 -12.97 -12.19 8.05
C ALA A 200 -11.69 -11.33 8.03
N LEU A 201 -11.80 -10.03 7.82
CA LEU A 201 -10.69 -9.06 7.84
C LEU A 201 -10.41 -8.47 9.23
N TYR A 202 -11.12 -8.89 10.28
CA TYR A 202 -11.12 -8.28 11.63
C TYR A 202 -9.79 -7.66 12.13
N PRO A 203 -8.60 -8.31 12.06
CA PRO A 203 -7.34 -7.73 12.54
C PRO A 203 -6.88 -6.49 11.75
N LEU A 204 -7.34 -6.32 10.51
CA LEU A 204 -7.03 -5.24 9.57
C LEU A 204 -8.10 -4.12 9.59
N LEU A 205 -8.91 -4.07 10.64
CA LEU A 205 -9.98 -3.08 10.81
C LEU A 205 -9.63 -2.13 11.96
N GLN A 206 -10.33 -0.99 12.02
CA GLN A 206 -10.33 -0.16 13.20
C GLN A 206 -11.12 -0.82 14.33
N LEU A 207 -10.45 -1.16 15.43
CA LEU A 207 -11.01 -1.91 16.56
C LEU A 207 -11.21 -1.07 17.83
N SER A 208 -12.12 -1.53 18.68
CA SER A 208 -12.39 -1.01 20.01
C SER A 208 -12.22 -2.15 21.02
N LEU A 209 -11.05 -2.21 21.65
CA LEU A 209 -10.61 -3.36 22.45
C LEU A 209 -10.83 -3.13 23.95
N SER A 210 -11.24 -4.18 24.67
CA SER A 210 -11.46 -4.15 26.13
C SER A 210 -10.16 -3.89 26.90
N ALA A 211 -9.04 -4.42 26.43
CA ALA A 211 -7.70 -4.15 26.95
C ALA A 211 -7.30 -2.67 26.83
N ASN A 212 -7.85 -1.97 25.83
CA ASN A 212 -7.70 -0.52 25.63
C ASN A 212 -8.85 0.28 26.29
N GLY A 213 -9.70 -0.36 27.10
CA GLY A 213 -10.83 0.30 27.77
C GLY A 213 -11.93 0.79 26.81
N GLY A 214 -12.03 0.22 25.61
CA GLY A 214 -12.95 0.66 24.55
C GLY A 214 -12.48 1.92 23.81
N SER A 215 -11.21 2.29 23.94
CA SER A 215 -10.57 3.28 23.05
C SER A 215 -10.19 2.66 21.71
N THR A 216 -10.18 3.49 20.68
CA THR A 216 -9.87 3.15 19.28
C THR A 216 -8.88 4.18 18.72
N LEU A 217 -8.07 3.77 17.74
CA LEU A 217 -7.21 4.64 16.93
C LEU A 217 -7.82 4.77 15.52
N GLY A 218 -7.35 5.67 14.67
CA GLY A 218 -7.77 5.73 13.26
C GLY A 218 -8.94 6.67 12.96
N LEU A 219 -9.40 6.63 11.70
CA LEU A 219 -10.22 7.69 11.09
C LEU A 219 -11.72 7.66 11.47
N ALA A 220 -12.25 6.52 11.91
CA ALA A 220 -13.65 6.41 12.36
C ALA A 220 -13.83 6.93 13.79
N PRO A 221 -15.01 7.47 14.15
CA PRO A 221 -15.29 7.96 15.51
C PRO A 221 -15.47 6.83 16.54
N THR A 222 -15.57 5.58 16.09
CA THR A 222 -15.81 4.38 16.92
C THR A 222 -15.19 3.17 16.23
N GLY A 223 -14.43 2.36 16.98
CA GLY A 223 -13.92 1.09 16.48
C GLY A 223 -14.96 -0.03 16.53
N LEU A 224 -14.77 -1.02 15.66
CA LEU A 224 -15.53 -2.26 15.60
C LEU A 224 -15.10 -3.21 16.73
N THR A 225 -15.93 -4.19 17.03
CA THR A 225 -15.62 -5.23 18.03
C THR A 225 -15.83 -6.62 17.43
N GLU A 226 -15.38 -7.66 18.14
CA GLU A 226 -15.58 -9.06 17.77
C GLU A 226 -17.06 -9.38 17.48
N SER A 227 -17.98 -8.70 18.18
CA SER A 227 -19.43 -8.81 18.03
C SER A 227 -20.07 -7.90 16.97
N SER A 228 -19.31 -7.04 16.29
CA SER A 228 -19.84 -6.21 15.19
C SER A 228 -20.38 -7.06 14.05
N SER A 229 -21.56 -6.68 13.55
CA SER A 229 -22.25 -7.35 12.46
C SER A 229 -21.60 -7.07 11.10
N GLU A 230 -21.90 -7.94 10.13
CA GLU A 230 -21.47 -7.79 8.73
C GLU A 230 -21.75 -6.38 8.18
N ALA A 231 -22.97 -5.87 8.41
CA ALA A 231 -23.38 -4.56 7.93
C ALA A 231 -22.64 -3.38 8.61
N GLU A 232 -22.10 -3.56 9.81
CA GLU A 232 -21.28 -2.55 10.49
C GLU A 232 -19.85 -2.55 9.92
N VAL A 233 -19.29 -3.73 9.64
CA VAL A 233 -17.99 -3.86 8.97
C VAL A 233 -18.06 -3.32 7.53
N ASP A 234 -19.09 -3.70 6.77
CA ASP A 234 -19.33 -3.19 5.41
C ASP A 234 -19.51 -1.67 5.38
N ALA A 235 -20.19 -1.11 6.38
CA ALA A 235 -20.40 0.34 6.49
C ALA A 235 -19.11 1.09 6.86
N TYR A 236 -18.23 0.51 7.68
CA TYR A 236 -16.89 1.04 7.94
C TYR A 236 -16.04 1.03 6.65
N LEU A 237 -15.90 -0.15 6.04
CA LEU A 237 -15.09 -0.37 4.84
C LEU A 237 -15.59 0.41 3.62
N SER A 238 -16.90 0.64 3.49
CA SER A 238 -17.49 1.41 2.38
C SER A 238 -17.43 2.92 2.56
N ASN A 239 -17.04 3.43 3.73
CA ASN A 239 -17.00 4.86 4.00
C ASN A 239 -15.62 5.46 3.64
N PRO A 240 -15.50 6.29 2.58
CA PRO A 240 -14.23 6.87 2.16
C PRO A 240 -13.68 7.95 3.12
N GLN A 241 -14.33 8.21 4.26
CA GLN A 241 -13.77 8.99 5.36
C GLN A 241 -13.15 8.13 6.45
N PHE A 242 -13.43 6.82 6.48
CA PHE A 242 -12.88 5.87 7.45
C PHE A 242 -11.85 4.95 6.76
N TYR A 243 -12.13 4.52 5.53
CA TYR A 243 -11.22 3.75 4.69
C TYR A 243 -11.12 4.43 3.30
N PRO A 244 -10.18 5.38 3.11
CA PRO A 244 -10.18 6.21 1.90
C PRO A 244 -9.73 5.46 0.64
N VAL A 245 -10.09 6.01 -0.52
CA VAL A 245 -9.74 5.46 -1.84
C VAL A 245 -8.24 5.59 -2.11
N GLY A 246 -7.66 4.57 -2.75
CA GLY A 246 -6.23 4.50 -3.07
C GLY A 246 -5.36 4.06 -1.91
N MET A 247 -5.95 3.60 -0.80
CA MET A 247 -5.25 3.20 0.41
C MET A 247 -5.48 1.74 0.77
N PHE A 248 -4.54 1.18 1.53
CA PHE A 248 -4.55 -0.18 2.07
C PHE A 248 -3.90 -0.18 3.46
N ASP A 249 -4.50 -0.87 4.43
CA ASP A 249 -3.92 -1.07 5.75
C ASP A 249 -2.90 -2.21 5.68
N ASP A 250 -1.61 -1.85 5.72
CA ASP A 250 -0.49 -2.80 5.75
C ASP A 250 -0.11 -3.22 7.18
N THR A 251 -1.06 -3.10 8.11
CA THR A 251 -0.95 -3.55 9.50
C THR A 251 -2.15 -4.36 9.99
N PHE A 252 -1.93 -5.08 11.08
CA PHE A 252 -2.92 -5.93 11.76
C PHE A 252 -2.99 -5.63 13.26
N ASP A 253 -2.77 -4.38 13.64
CA ASP A 253 -2.72 -3.91 15.03
C ASP A 253 -4.07 -3.38 15.55
N GLY A 254 -5.10 -3.38 14.72
CA GLY A 254 -6.45 -2.95 15.09
C GLY A 254 -6.67 -1.43 15.04
N ASN A 255 -5.78 -0.67 14.41
CA ASN A 255 -5.91 0.78 14.32
C ASN A 255 -6.76 1.25 13.12
N GLY A 256 -6.79 0.50 12.02
CA GLY A 256 -7.52 0.90 10.81
C GLY A 256 -6.97 2.20 10.23
N ASP A 257 -5.67 2.21 9.99
CA ASP A 257 -4.86 3.34 9.55
C ASP A 257 -4.28 3.09 8.13
N PRO A 258 -5.14 2.96 7.11
CA PRO A 258 -4.72 2.57 5.77
C PRO A 258 -3.83 3.64 5.11
N MET A 259 -2.80 3.19 4.40
CA MET A 259 -1.78 4.01 3.75
C MET A 259 -1.95 4.04 2.24
N HIS A 260 -1.61 5.17 1.62
CA HIS A 260 -1.71 5.31 0.16
C HIS A 260 -0.80 4.32 -0.57
N ASN A 261 -1.37 3.58 -1.53
CA ASN A 261 -0.66 2.59 -2.33
C ASN A 261 0.63 3.19 -2.95
N ALA A 262 1.78 2.63 -2.56
CA ALA A 262 3.09 3.02 -3.09
C ALA A 262 3.36 2.38 -4.47
N PRO A 263 4.22 2.98 -5.32
CA PRO A 263 4.72 2.30 -6.51
C PRO A 263 5.71 1.19 -6.13
N LEU A 264 5.74 0.11 -6.94
CA LEU A 264 6.69 -1.00 -6.84
C LEU A 264 7.61 -1.14 -8.07
N PHE A 265 7.73 -0.10 -8.90
CA PHE A 265 8.84 -0.01 -9.85
C PHE A 265 10.15 0.40 -9.15
N ARG A 266 11.30 0.20 -9.82
CA ARG A 266 12.65 0.60 -9.35
C ARG A 266 12.95 0.31 -7.86
N GLN A 267 12.57 -0.89 -7.40
CA GLN A 267 12.84 -1.30 -6.02
C GLN A 267 14.32 -1.65 -5.75
N ASP A 268 15.20 -1.47 -6.75
CA ASP A 268 16.65 -1.38 -6.57
C ASP A 268 17.09 -0.05 -5.93
N LEU A 269 16.23 0.97 -5.96
CA LEU A 269 16.50 2.30 -5.40
C LEU A 269 15.80 2.55 -4.07
N ALA A 270 14.80 1.75 -3.69
CA ALA A 270 14.02 1.96 -2.47
C ALA A 270 14.60 1.19 -1.27
N ALA A 271 14.72 1.87 -0.12
CA ALA A 271 14.87 1.30 1.23
C ALA A 271 14.74 2.44 2.27
N THR A 272 14.26 2.19 3.48
CA THR A 272 13.64 0.97 4.01
C THR A 272 12.21 0.76 3.49
N PHE A 273 11.56 -0.34 3.87
CA PHE A 273 10.22 -0.72 3.40
C PHE A 273 9.19 -0.64 4.54
N GLY A 274 7.95 -0.31 4.17
CA GLY A 274 6.96 0.29 5.08
C GLY A 274 7.18 1.79 5.24
N SER A 275 6.12 2.60 5.35
CA SER A 275 6.24 4.06 5.50
C SER A 275 6.98 4.45 6.79
N GLU A 276 6.86 3.59 7.79
CA GLU A 276 7.47 3.62 9.12
C GLU A 276 8.83 2.91 9.20
N GLY A 277 9.31 2.36 8.06
CA GLY A 277 10.63 1.75 7.93
C GLY A 277 10.83 0.43 8.69
N THR A 278 9.77 -0.32 8.97
CA THR A 278 9.82 -1.60 9.70
C THR A 278 10.82 -2.58 9.10
N PHE A 279 10.90 -2.65 7.77
CA PHE A 279 11.64 -3.69 7.06
C PHE A 279 12.89 -3.16 6.36
N GLU A 280 13.98 -3.90 6.54
CA GLU A 280 15.28 -3.57 5.98
C GLU A 280 15.45 -4.12 4.55
N LYS A 281 14.62 -5.11 4.16
CA LYS A 281 14.63 -5.77 2.84
C LYS A 281 13.23 -6.00 2.29
N LEU A 282 13.11 -5.87 0.98
CA LEU A 282 11.86 -6.07 0.25
C LEU A 282 11.27 -7.48 0.42
N ASP A 283 12.08 -8.53 0.49
CA ASP A 283 11.58 -9.90 0.67
C ASP A 283 10.98 -10.13 2.07
N GLN A 284 11.44 -9.41 3.09
CA GLN A 284 10.89 -9.47 4.46
C GLN A 284 9.53 -8.80 4.51
N PHE A 285 9.42 -7.58 3.96
CA PHE A 285 8.15 -6.86 3.80
C PHE A 285 7.15 -7.69 2.97
N SER A 286 7.56 -8.15 1.79
CA SER A 286 6.75 -9.00 0.91
C SER A 286 6.27 -10.27 1.61
N ASN A 287 7.12 -10.88 2.44
CA ASN A 287 6.74 -12.03 3.23
C ASN A 287 5.66 -11.68 4.27
N LEU A 288 5.73 -10.53 4.94
CA LEU A 288 4.67 -10.08 5.83
C LEU A 288 3.35 -9.89 5.06
N VAL A 289 3.40 -9.28 3.88
CA VAL A 289 2.21 -9.09 3.02
C VAL A 289 1.54 -10.43 2.73
N TYR A 290 2.29 -11.41 2.21
CA TYR A 290 1.70 -12.73 1.92
C TYR A 290 1.28 -13.52 3.16
N THR A 291 2.03 -13.45 4.26
CA THR A 291 1.76 -14.29 5.44
C THR A 291 0.76 -13.68 6.41
N GLY A 292 0.63 -12.36 6.52
CA GLY A 292 -0.21 -11.69 7.52
C GLY A 292 -1.31 -10.78 6.96
N LEU A 293 -1.12 -10.19 5.78
CA LEU A 293 -2.06 -9.20 5.23
C LEU A 293 -2.99 -9.81 4.17
N PHE A 294 -2.47 -10.70 3.32
CA PHE A 294 -3.29 -11.49 2.39
C PHE A 294 -3.86 -12.78 3.01
N ASP A 295 -3.37 -13.19 4.18
CA ASP A 295 -4.00 -14.22 5.01
C ASP A 295 -3.83 -13.91 6.52
N PRO A 296 -4.65 -13.01 7.08
CA PRO A 296 -4.60 -12.69 8.51
C PRO A 296 -4.86 -13.90 9.41
N THR A 297 -5.38 -15.04 8.92
CA THR A 297 -5.61 -16.22 9.76
C THR A 297 -4.33 -16.85 10.33
N THR A 298 -3.15 -16.49 9.83
CA THR A 298 -1.87 -16.84 10.46
C THR A 298 -1.67 -16.17 11.81
N LEU A 299 -2.35 -15.05 12.08
CA LEU A 299 -2.30 -14.34 13.36
C LEU A 299 -2.86 -15.18 14.52
N THR A 300 -3.68 -16.20 14.22
CA THR A 300 -4.19 -17.14 15.22
C THR A 300 -3.15 -18.21 15.63
N THR A 301 -2.05 -18.35 14.89
CA THR A 301 -0.99 -19.34 15.17
C THR A 301 -0.14 -18.92 16.37
N PRO A 302 0.67 -19.82 16.97
CA PRO A 302 1.57 -19.44 18.06
C PRO A 302 2.57 -18.33 17.70
N GLY A 303 3.04 -18.29 16.45
CA GLY A 303 3.94 -17.23 15.97
C GLY A 303 3.22 -15.89 15.81
N GLY A 304 2.06 -15.89 15.16
CA GLY A 304 1.24 -14.69 15.01
C GLY A 304 0.76 -14.11 16.34
N ARG A 305 0.29 -14.96 17.26
CA ARG A 305 -0.08 -14.57 18.64
C ARG A 305 1.08 -13.98 19.42
N ALA A 306 2.29 -14.53 19.27
CA ALA A 306 3.48 -14.00 19.90
C ALA A 306 3.87 -12.63 19.32
N PHE A 307 3.71 -12.42 18.02
CA PHE A 307 4.01 -11.14 17.38
C PHE A 307 2.99 -10.06 17.73
N LEU A 308 1.69 -10.36 17.73
CA LEU A 308 0.66 -9.44 18.22
C LEU A 308 0.88 -9.06 19.69
N ASN A 309 1.21 -10.03 20.56
CA ASN A 309 1.52 -9.77 21.95
C ASN A 309 2.81 -8.94 22.13
N LEU A 310 3.82 -9.11 21.26
CA LEU A 310 5.01 -8.26 21.22
C LEU A 310 4.65 -6.80 20.87
N LEU A 311 3.78 -6.60 19.87
CA LEU A 311 3.37 -5.28 19.41
C LEU A 311 2.47 -4.54 20.41
N GLY A 312 1.39 -5.18 20.86
CA GLY A 312 0.29 -4.55 21.62
C GLY A 312 0.02 -5.14 23.01
N GLY A 313 0.83 -6.09 23.49
CA GLY A 313 0.65 -6.70 24.81
C GLY A 313 -0.71 -7.39 24.95
N ALA A 314 -1.51 -6.92 25.91
CA ALA A 314 -2.85 -7.45 26.17
C ALA A 314 -3.81 -7.21 24.99
N ALA A 315 -3.74 -6.04 24.33
CA ALA A 315 -4.56 -5.73 23.15
C ALA A 315 -4.23 -6.67 21.98
N GLY A 316 -2.96 -6.96 21.74
CA GLY A 316 -2.55 -7.93 20.71
C GLY A 316 -2.99 -9.37 21.03
N THR A 317 -3.07 -9.74 22.32
CA THR A 317 -3.66 -11.02 22.71
C THR A 317 -5.17 -11.04 22.46
N GLU A 318 -5.89 -9.96 22.80
CA GLU A 318 -7.33 -9.81 22.54
C GLU A 318 -7.66 -9.90 21.05
N ILE A 319 -6.97 -9.15 20.17
CA ILE A 319 -7.13 -9.24 18.71
C ILE A 319 -7.06 -10.69 18.20
N ALA A 320 -6.13 -11.48 18.70
CA ALA A 320 -5.94 -12.87 18.27
C ALA A 320 -6.98 -13.85 18.84
N ASP A 321 -7.59 -13.54 19.99
CA ASP A 321 -8.67 -14.33 20.61
C ASP A 321 -10.03 -13.97 19.99
N ASP A 322 -10.32 -12.68 19.88
CA ASP A 322 -11.47 -12.11 19.18
C ASP A 322 -11.53 -12.60 17.73
N TYR A 323 -10.40 -12.62 17.03
CA TYR A 323 -10.40 -13.09 15.64
C TYR A 323 -10.71 -14.58 15.52
N VAL A 324 -10.26 -15.41 16.47
CA VAL A 324 -10.65 -16.84 16.51
C VAL A 324 -12.16 -16.97 16.76
N GLN A 325 -12.76 -16.11 17.59
CA GLN A 325 -14.21 -16.06 17.77
C GLN A 325 -14.92 -15.63 16.47
N VAL A 326 -14.50 -14.55 15.81
CA VAL A 326 -15.09 -14.07 14.55
C VAL A 326 -15.02 -15.14 13.45
N LEU A 327 -13.88 -15.82 13.29
CA LEU A 327 -13.73 -16.92 12.35
C LEU A 327 -14.68 -18.09 12.68
N ALA A 328 -14.85 -18.43 13.97
CA ALA A 328 -15.76 -19.49 14.40
C ALA A 328 -17.24 -19.14 14.19
N GLU A 329 -17.66 -17.91 14.55
CA GLU A 329 -19.03 -17.42 14.37
C GLU A 329 -19.43 -17.33 12.90
N THR A 330 -18.49 -16.93 12.04
CA THR A 330 -18.73 -16.80 10.60
C THR A 330 -18.56 -18.12 9.84
N GLY A 331 -18.13 -19.20 10.53
CA GLY A 331 -18.03 -20.55 9.99
C GLY A 331 -16.78 -20.85 9.17
N VAL A 332 -15.72 -20.05 9.33
CA VAL A 332 -14.43 -20.25 8.65
C VAL A 332 -13.66 -21.39 9.32
N THR A 333 -13.15 -22.33 8.51
CA THR A 333 -12.45 -23.53 8.99
C THR A 333 -11.29 -23.92 8.07
N GLY A 334 -10.37 -24.75 8.58
CA GLY A 334 -9.23 -25.25 7.81
C GLY A 334 -8.19 -24.16 7.47
N TYR A 335 -7.99 -23.24 8.41
CA TYR A 335 -7.00 -22.16 8.42
C TYR A 335 -5.79 -22.52 9.34
N PRO A 336 -4.61 -21.90 9.19
CA PRO A 336 -4.26 -20.88 8.19
C PRO A 336 -4.30 -21.41 6.75
N PHE A 337 -4.48 -20.49 5.81
CA PHE A 337 -4.63 -20.81 4.39
C PHE A 337 -3.30 -20.75 3.64
N VAL A 338 -2.47 -19.75 3.92
CA VAL A 338 -1.22 -19.51 3.21
C VAL A 338 -0.25 -20.70 3.31
N THR A 339 0.34 -21.06 2.16
CA THR A 339 1.38 -22.08 2.06
C THR A 339 2.73 -21.47 2.43
N ALA A 340 3.09 -21.66 3.70
CA ALA A 340 4.34 -21.19 4.29
C ALA A 340 5.03 -22.30 5.10
N ALA A 341 6.34 -22.18 5.27
CA ALA A 341 7.16 -23.03 6.13
C ALA A 341 7.65 -22.25 7.37
N PRO A 342 8.01 -22.91 8.48
CA PRO A 342 8.71 -22.26 9.58
C PRO A 342 10.00 -21.59 9.11
N ALA A 343 10.24 -20.34 9.53
CA ALA A 343 11.43 -19.59 9.16
C ALA A 343 12.71 -20.24 9.71
N ALA A 344 13.83 -20.10 8.98
CA ALA A 344 15.11 -20.59 9.48
C ALA A 344 15.61 -19.74 10.67
N PRO A 345 16.38 -20.32 11.62
CA PRO A 345 16.93 -19.55 12.74
C PRO A 345 17.76 -18.34 12.27
N GLY A 346 17.40 -17.15 12.73
CA GLY A 346 18.04 -15.89 12.34
C GLY A 346 17.56 -15.29 11.02
N GLN A 347 16.58 -15.93 10.35
CA GLN A 347 15.86 -15.34 9.22
C GLN A 347 14.71 -14.50 9.75
N ASP A 348 14.59 -13.26 9.27
CA ASP A 348 13.51 -12.37 9.68
C ASP A 348 12.18 -12.82 9.07
N ALA A 349 11.19 -12.97 9.95
CA ALA A 349 9.85 -13.45 9.68
C ALA A 349 9.00 -13.17 10.92
N PRO A 350 8.32 -12.00 11.00
CA PRO A 350 7.63 -11.57 12.22
C PRO A 350 6.64 -12.60 12.77
N LEU A 351 5.93 -13.31 11.89
CA LEU A 351 4.94 -14.34 12.24
C LEU A 351 5.57 -15.75 12.44
N GLY A 352 6.90 -15.87 12.38
CA GLY A 352 7.65 -17.13 12.50
C GLY A 352 7.63 -18.05 11.27
N ILE A 353 6.99 -17.61 10.18
CA ILE A 353 6.79 -18.38 8.95
C ILE A 353 7.19 -17.58 7.71
N ARG A 354 7.61 -18.28 6.65
CA ARG A 354 7.90 -17.70 5.33
C ARG A 354 7.28 -18.47 4.19
N VAL A 355 6.87 -17.74 3.15
CA VAL A 355 6.55 -18.30 1.83
C VAL A 355 7.82 -18.70 1.07
N ASP A 356 7.71 -19.21 -0.15
CA ASP A 356 8.86 -19.67 -0.95
C ASP A 356 9.85 -18.53 -1.25
N ASP A 357 11.00 -18.54 -0.59
CA ASP A 357 12.10 -17.59 -0.79
C ASP A 357 12.54 -17.49 -2.26
N THR A 358 12.45 -18.58 -3.04
CA THR A 358 12.76 -18.57 -4.48
C THR A 358 11.86 -17.58 -5.23
N LYS A 359 10.57 -17.55 -4.86
CA LYS A 359 9.57 -16.66 -5.43
C LYS A 359 9.71 -15.23 -4.91
N LEU A 360 10.05 -15.05 -3.64
CA LEU A 360 10.36 -13.72 -3.08
C LEU A 360 11.58 -13.09 -3.77
N PHE A 361 12.69 -13.82 -3.93
CA PHE A 361 13.88 -13.30 -4.63
C PHE A 361 13.64 -13.10 -6.13
N ALA A 362 12.84 -13.96 -6.77
CA ALA A 362 12.38 -13.74 -8.14
C ALA A 362 11.58 -12.43 -8.26
N MET A 363 10.66 -12.16 -7.32
CA MET A 363 9.90 -10.91 -7.26
C MET A 363 10.82 -9.70 -7.01
N ASN A 364 11.82 -9.79 -6.12
CA ASN A 364 12.84 -8.76 -5.95
C ASN A 364 13.49 -8.38 -7.29
N ALA A 365 13.90 -9.37 -8.08
CA ALA A 365 14.55 -9.16 -9.39
C ALA A 365 13.61 -8.49 -10.40
N TYR A 366 12.33 -8.89 -10.40
CA TYR A 366 11.32 -8.29 -11.27
C TYR A 366 11.02 -6.83 -10.90
N LEU A 367 10.77 -6.53 -9.63
CA LEU A 367 10.42 -5.17 -9.16
C LEU A 367 11.59 -4.17 -9.26
N ALA A 368 12.83 -4.64 -9.18
CA ALA A 368 14.02 -3.86 -9.51
C ALA A 368 14.12 -3.54 -11.02
N GLY A 369 13.71 -4.48 -11.88
CA GLY A 369 13.72 -4.33 -13.34
C GLY A 369 12.55 -3.55 -13.92
N LEU A 370 11.51 -3.26 -13.13
CA LEU A 370 10.35 -2.48 -13.57
C LEU A 370 10.76 -1.01 -13.79
N PRO A 371 10.50 -0.43 -14.98
CA PRO A 371 10.90 0.93 -15.29
C PRO A 371 10.05 1.93 -14.49
N ALA A 372 10.71 2.97 -13.98
CA ALA A 372 10.01 4.16 -13.56
C ALA A 372 9.44 4.85 -14.81
N PRO A 373 8.20 5.37 -14.77
CA PRO A 373 7.65 6.18 -15.85
C PRO A 373 8.40 7.50 -16.02
N SER A 374 8.41 8.03 -17.25
CA SER A 374 8.99 9.35 -17.55
C SER A 374 8.30 10.48 -16.79
N GLY A 375 9.09 11.49 -16.45
CA GLY A 375 8.62 12.74 -15.86
C GLY A 375 7.76 13.57 -16.82
N MET A 376 6.96 14.47 -16.26
CA MET A 376 6.09 15.39 -17.01
C MET A 376 6.59 16.83 -16.91
N GLY A 377 7.52 17.20 -17.80
CA GLY A 377 8.11 18.55 -17.86
C GLY A 377 9.43 18.62 -17.10
N GLY A 378 9.67 19.74 -16.41
CA GLY A 378 10.91 20.00 -15.67
C GLY A 378 11.15 21.49 -15.46
N SER A 379 12.08 21.83 -14.57
CA SER A 379 12.55 23.22 -14.38
C SER A 379 13.97 23.26 -13.80
N ASP A 380 14.90 23.88 -14.53
CA ASP A 380 16.27 24.14 -14.04
C ASP A 380 16.27 25.10 -12.85
N GLU A 381 15.37 26.08 -12.83
CA GLU A 381 15.18 26.99 -11.70
C GLU A 381 14.64 26.22 -10.49
N GLY A 382 13.66 25.33 -10.71
CA GLY A 382 13.12 24.44 -9.68
C GLY A 382 14.18 23.50 -9.10
N ARG A 383 15.04 22.93 -9.95
CA ARG A 383 16.18 22.08 -9.57
C ARG A 383 17.18 22.84 -8.69
N GLN A 384 17.50 24.10 -9.03
CA GLN A 384 18.38 24.93 -8.21
C GLN A 384 17.73 25.40 -6.91
N LEU A 385 16.43 25.70 -6.91
CA LEU A 385 15.67 25.98 -5.69
C LEU A 385 15.70 24.77 -4.76
N PHE A 386 15.41 23.56 -5.25
CA PHE A 386 15.43 22.31 -4.47
C PHE A 386 16.76 22.09 -3.71
N ARG A 387 17.91 22.37 -4.36
CA ARG A 387 19.25 22.33 -3.74
C ARG A 387 19.51 23.39 -2.66
N THR A 388 18.82 24.52 -2.73
CA THR A 388 19.14 25.73 -1.93
C THR A 388 18.11 26.03 -0.84
N VAL A 389 16.91 25.43 -0.90
CA VAL A 389 15.86 25.57 0.13
C VAL A 389 15.82 24.41 1.14
N GLY A 390 16.83 23.53 1.14
CA GLY A 390 17.00 22.46 2.14
C GLY A 390 16.36 21.11 1.78
N CYS A 391 15.71 20.95 0.63
CA CYS A 391 15.14 19.65 0.22
C CYS A 391 16.21 18.55 0.15
N THR A 392 17.44 18.92 -0.19
CA THR A 392 18.58 18.00 -0.31
C THR A 392 19.22 17.59 1.03
N GLU A 393 18.70 18.07 2.16
CA GLU A 393 19.00 17.50 3.49
C GLU A 393 18.42 16.08 3.65
N CYS A 394 17.37 15.74 2.90
CA CYS A 394 16.71 14.43 2.95
C CYS A 394 16.59 13.74 1.58
N HIS A 395 16.46 14.47 0.48
CA HIS A 395 16.20 13.89 -0.84
C HIS A 395 17.39 14.05 -1.80
N ASN A 396 17.62 13.08 -2.69
CA ASN A 396 18.52 13.28 -3.81
C ASN A 396 17.87 14.24 -4.84
N VAL A 397 18.70 14.96 -5.61
CA VAL A 397 18.26 15.65 -6.84
C VAL A 397 18.06 14.63 -7.97
N ASP A 398 19.06 13.76 -8.14
CA ASP A 398 19.10 12.65 -9.08
C ASP A 398 18.34 11.43 -8.52
N GLN A 399 17.24 11.04 -9.17
CA GLN A 399 16.41 9.88 -8.76
C GLN A 399 16.86 8.55 -9.38
N GLY A 400 17.98 8.52 -10.12
CA GLY A 400 18.70 7.30 -10.48
C GLY A 400 19.52 6.73 -9.31
N ARG A 401 19.69 7.49 -8.23
CA ARG A 401 20.39 7.09 -7.00
C ARG A 401 19.46 6.43 -5.99
N THR A 402 20.00 5.49 -5.22
CA THR A 402 19.28 4.87 -4.09
C THR A 402 18.81 5.95 -3.12
N VAL A 403 17.55 5.83 -2.70
CA VAL A 403 16.93 6.66 -1.68
C VAL A 403 17.72 6.53 -0.37
N PRO A 404 17.94 7.62 0.38
CA PRO A 404 18.64 7.55 1.66
C PRO A 404 17.93 6.61 2.65
N THR A 405 18.71 5.70 3.25
CA THR A 405 18.19 4.58 4.04
C THR A 405 17.96 4.92 5.52
N PHE A 406 18.08 6.19 5.90
CA PHE A 406 17.80 6.66 7.27
C PHE A 406 16.33 7.04 7.41
N LEU A 407 15.81 6.94 8.63
CA LEU A 407 14.47 7.41 8.96
C LEU A 407 14.52 8.89 9.33
N VAL A 408 13.59 9.68 8.80
CA VAL A 408 13.41 11.08 9.23
C VAL A 408 12.70 11.05 10.59
N PRO A 409 13.28 11.61 11.67
CA PRO A 409 12.67 11.56 13.00
C PRO A 409 11.28 12.21 13.01
N MET A 410 10.33 11.67 13.79
CA MET A 410 8.94 12.19 13.74
C MET A 410 8.87 13.69 14.06
N ALA A 411 9.59 14.18 15.06
CA ALA A 411 9.64 15.61 15.40
C ALA A 411 10.25 16.52 14.30
N THR A 412 10.92 15.94 13.30
CA THR A 412 11.45 16.67 12.13
C THR A 412 10.44 16.66 10.98
N ILE A 413 9.87 15.51 10.65
CA ILE A 413 8.89 15.39 9.56
C ILE A 413 7.51 15.95 9.95
N PHE A 414 7.13 15.88 11.22
CA PHE A 414 5.90 16.43 11.78
C PHE A 414 6.22 17.18 13.09
N PRO A 415 6.63 18.46 13.02
CA PRO A 415 6.92 19.28 14.21
C PRO A 415 5.69 19.57 15.10
N GLY A 416 4.48 19.25 14.62
CA GLY A 416 3.25 19.22 15.41
C GLY A 416 2.98 17.91 16.14
N ASP A 417 3.85 16.89 16.01
CA ASP A 417 3.82 15.65 16.76
C ASP A 417 3.89 15.98 18.26
N ALA A 418 2.75 15.83 18.93
CA ALA A 418 2.59 16.09 20.36
C ALA A 418 1.88 14.89 21.00
N PRO A 419 2.50 13.69 20.95
CA PRO A 419 1.76 12.46 21.08
C PRO A 419 1.55 12.08 22.56
N ASP A 420 0.32 11.68 22.88
CA ASP A 420 -0.01 11.07 24.15
C ASP A 420 0.54 9.64 24.19
N THR A 421 1.07 9.22 25.35
CA THR A 421 1.52 7.83 25.52
C THR A 421 0.36 6.94 25.93
N LEU A 422 -0.05 6.06 25.02
CA LEU A 422 -1.18 5.15 25.18
C LEU A 422 -0.78 3.88 25.96
N ALA A 423 0.40 3.31 25.65
CA ALA A 423 0.93 2.13 26.35
C ALA A 423 2.46 2.12 26.43
N GLN A 424 3.00 1.57 27.51
CA GLN A 424 4.44 1.34 27.68
C GLN A 424 4.83 -0.03 27.10
N ARG A 425 5.98 -0.10 26.43
CA ARG A 425 6.55 -1.33 25.87
C ARG A 425 7.97 -1.57 26.37
N LEU A 426 8.46 -2.80 26.21
CA LEU A 426 9.82 -3.16 26.56
C LEU A 426 10.77 -2.80 25.40
N SER A 427 11.93 -2.24 25.74
CA SER A 427 13.03 -2.03 24.78
C SER A 427 13.35 -3.35 24.05
N PRO A 428 13.55 -3.34 22.72
CA PRO A 428 13.83 -2.18 21.85
C PRO A 428 12.63 -1.31 21.47
N LEU A 429 11.39 -1.76 21.68
CA LEU A 429 10.19 -1.04 21.24
C LEU A 429 10.06 0.34 21.93
N ASN A 430 9.65 1.34 21.16
CA ASN A 430 9.18 2.61 21.73
C ASN A 430 7.81 2.39 22.42
N PRO A 431 7.35 3.30 23.30
CA PRO A 431 5.96 3.28 23.77
C PRO A 431 4.98 3.38 22.60
N VAL A 432 3.75 2.86 22.78
CA VAL A 432 2.64 3.15 21.85
C VAL A 432 2.19 4.58 22.12
N VAL A 433 2.23 5.43 21.10
CA VAL A 433 1.94 6.87 21.21
C VAL A 433 1.12 7.34 20.01
N ASN A 434 0.26 8.34 20.18
CA ASN A 434 -0.44 8.99 19.06
C ASN A 434 -0.66 10.49 19.29
N THR A 435 -0.65 11.33 18.25
CA THR A 435 -1.05 12.74 18.33
C THR A 435 -2.57 12.90 18.08
N PRO A 436 -3.43 13.13 19.09
CA PRO A 436 -4.88 13.09 18.93
C PRO A 436 -5.48 14.17 18.01
N SER A 437 -4.68 15.14 17.59
CA SER A 437 -5.06 16.21 16.66
C SER A 437 -4.73 15.93 15.19
N SER A 438 -4.11 14.80 14.85
CA SER A 438 -3.75 14.46 13.46
C SER A 438 -3.65 12.95 13.26
N PRO A 439 -4.23 12.38 12.19
CA PRO A 439 -4.07 10.96 11.87
C PRO A 439 -2.71 10.63 11.22
N PHE A 440 -1.81 11.61 11.10
CA PHE A 440 -0.54 11.42 10.39
C PHE A 440 0.36 10.36 11.05
N ASP A 441 0.32 10.22 12.37
CA ASP A 441 1.12 9.24 13.09
C ASP A 441 0.36 8.00 13.59
N ASP A 442 -0.96 7.90 13.34
CA ASP A 442 -1.79 6.72 13.70
C ASP A 442 -1.08 5.43 13.24
N LYS A 443 -0.71 5.38 11.95
CA LYS A 443 0.02 4.26 11.31
C LYS A 443 1.29 3.80 12.02
N MET A 444 1.92 4.70 12.77
CA MET A 444 3.20 4.49 13.44
C MET A 444 3.08 4.36 14.96
N ALA A 445 1.85 4.39 15.49
CA ALA A 445 1.57 4.31 16.91
C ALA A 445 2.01 2.95 17.49
N VAL A 446 1.64 1.85 16.83
CA VAL A 446 1.98 0.49 17.26
C VAL A 446 3.15 -0.08 16.44
N VAL A 447 3.03 -0.15 15.12
CA VAL A 447 4.08 -0.72 14.25
C VAL A 447 4.98 0.40 13.72
N ASN A 448 6.28 0.28 14.00
CA ASN A 448 7.32 1.16 13.48
C ASN A 448 8.70 0.47 13.61
N ALA A 449 9.74 1.07 13.03
CA ALA A 449 11.11 0.54 13.05
C ALA A 449 11.74 0.32 14.44
N SER A 450 11.08 0.67 15.56
CA SER A 450 11.54 0.22 16.88
C SER A 450 11.47 -1.29 17.08
N VAL A 451 10.72 -2.05 16.26
CA VAL A 451 10.78 -3.54 16.26
C VAL A 451 12.18 -4.08 15.95
N ARG A 452 12.98 -3.33 15.20
CA ARG A 452 14.40 -3.60 14.90
C ARG A 452 15.37 -2.73 15.72
N GLY A 453 14.87 -1.95 16.68
CA GLY A 453 15.65 -1.06 17.55
C GLY A 453 16.03 0.29 16.96
N ASP A 454 15.35 0.73 15.90
CA ASP A 454 15.50 2.05 15.30
C ASP A 454 14.52 3.08 15.90
N ILE A 455 14.57 4.32 15.42
CA ILE A 455 13.69 5.42 15.87
C ILE A 455 12.26 5.32 15.30
N ARG A 456 11.29 5.95 15.98
CA ARG A 456 9.99 6.31 15.35
C ARG A 456 10.21 7.50 14.42
N GLY A 457 9.93 7.29 13.14
CA GLY A 457 10.14 8.23 12.06
C GLY A 457 9.66 7.66 10.73
N THR A 458 9.82 8.41 9.65
CA THR A 458 9.30 8.06 8.32
C THR A 458 10.45 7.66 7.39
N ALA A 459 10.27 6.58 6.64
CA ALA A 459 11.15 6.19 5.54
C ALA A 459 10.95 7.15 4.35
N LEU A 460 12.02 7.42 3.59
CA LEU A 460 11.95 8.33 2.47
C LEU A 460 11.30 7.65 1.24
N PRO A 461 10.35 8.31 0.54
CA PRO A 461 9.77 7.77 -0.68
C PRO A 461 10.67 8.03 -1.90
N LEU A 462 10.49 7.22 -2.95
CA LEU A 462 10.95 7.58 -4.30
C LEU A 462 10.20 8.86 -4.76
N LEU A 463 10.93 9.86 -5.24
CA LEU A 463 10.33 11.07 -5.85
C LEU A 463 10.07 10.85 -7.35
N LEU A 464 9.47 9.71 -7.69
CA LEU A 464 9.18 9.28 -9.06
C LEU A 464 7.67 9.13 -9.26
N ASP A 465 7.19 9.39 -10.48
CA ASP A 465 5.76 9.41 -10.84
C ASP A 465 4.88 10.37 -9.99
N LEU A 466 5.49 11.38 -9.36
CA LEU A 466 4.78 12.38 -8.55
C LEU A 466 3.72 13.16 -9.37
N ALA A 467 3.91 13.25 -10.69
CA ALA A 467 3.03 13.97 -11.58
C ALA A 467 1.68 13.27 -11.85
N ARG A 468 1.56 11.94 -11.58
CA ARG A 468 0.28 11.21 -11.66
C ARG A 468 -0.29 10.81 -10.30
N LYS A 469 0.43 11.08 -9.20
CA LYS A 469 -0.05 10.91 -7.82
C LYS A 469 -1.07 12.02 -7.47
N PRO A 470 -2.34 11.71 -7.16
CA PRO A 470 -3.40 12.71 -7.00
C PRO A 470 -3.48 13.33 -5.59
N VAL A 471 -2.80 12.73 -4.62
CA VAL A 471 -2.76 13.12 -3.19
C VAL A 471 -1.40 12.72 -2.62
N PHE A 472 -0.87 13.49 -1.68
CA PHE A 472 0.50 13.43 -1.18
C PHE A 472 0.55 13.16 0.32
N LEU A 473 1.76 12.78 0.77
CA LEU A 473 2.00 12.06 2.04
C LEU A 473 1.37 10.66 2.04
N HIS A 474 1.61 9.90 3.11
CA HIS A 474 1.12 8.52 3.27
C HIS A 474 -0.35 8.47 3.68
N ASP A 475 -0.82 9.50 4.39
CA ASP A 475 -2.17 9.67 4.95
C ASP A 475 -3.16 10.39 4.01
N ASN A 476 -2.72 10.72 2.79
CA ASN A 476 -3.48 11.50 1.81
C ASN A 476 -3.92 12.91 2.26
N SER A 477 -3.31 13.46 3.32
CA SER A 477 -3.71 14.77 3.89
C SER A 477 -3.41 15.98 2.99
N VAL A 478 -2.70 15.81 1.87
CA VAL A 478 -2.26 16.90 1.00
C VAL A 478 -2.73 16.71 -0.45
N PRO A 479 -3.52 17.62 -1.04
CA PRO A 479 -4.15 17.39 -2.34
C PRO A 479 -3.27 17.67 -3.57
N THR A 480 -2.17 18.41 -3.44
CA THR A 480 -1.27 18.75 -4.57
C THR A 480 0.17 18.99 -4.09
N LEU A 481 1.15 18.88 -5.00
CA LEU A 481 2.53 19.32 -4.74
C LEU A 481 2.62 20.82 -4.39
N ASP A 482 1.77 21.67 -4.99
CA ASP A 482 1.74 23.09 -4.64
C ASP A 482 1.29 23.29 -3.18
N ALA A 483 0.23 22.58 -2.76
CA ALA A 483 -0.25 22.61 -1.39
C ALA A 483 0.77 22.02 -0.41
N LEU A 484 1.50 20.96 -0.79
CA LEU A 484 2.57 20.38 0.03
C LEU A 484 3.62 21.41 0.42
N LEU A 485 3.97 22.29 -0.53
CA LEU A 485 5.01 23.31 -0.42
C LEU A 485 4.47 24.71 -0.02
N ASP A 486 3.16 24.85 0.27
CA ASP A 486 2.55 26.13 0.64
C ASP A 486 2.58 26.37 2.17
N PRO A 487 3.18 27.50 2.65
CA PRO A 487 3.21 27.84 4.07
C PRO A 487 1.83 28.05 4.72
N ALA A 488 0.74 28.16 3.95
CA ALA A 488 -0.63 28.20 4.44
C ALA A 488 -1.03 26.93 5.25
N ARG A 489 -0.34 25.79 5.04
CA ARG A 489 -0.51 24.59 5.89
C ARG A 489 -0.01 24.78 7.33
N GLY A 490 0.90 25.73 7.56
CA GLY A 490 1.41 26.11 8.87
C GLY A 490 2.55 25.23 9.38
N ALA A 491 3.46 25.83 10.17
CA ALA A 491 4.74 25.21 10.57
C ALA A 491 4.64 23.95 11.46
N ALA A 492 3.44 23.62 11.96
CA ALA A 492 3.18 22.39 12.73
C ALA A 492 2.63 21.25 11.86
N ALA A 493 2.25 21.49 10.60
CA ALA A 493 1.72 20.43 9.74
C ALA A 493 2.83 19.43 9.33
N PRO A 494 2.48 18.20 8.96
CA PRO A 494 3.44 17.23 8.42
C PRO A 494 4.13 17.74 7.14
N HIS A 495 5.41 17.46 7.01
CA HIS A 495 6.31 17.94 5.96
C HIS A 495 6.26 19.48 5.77
N PRO A 496 6.65 20.31 6.76
CA PRO A 496 6.49 21.76 6.71
C PRO A 496 7.63 22.50 5.98
N PHE A 497 8.10 21.94 4.86
CA PHE A 497 9.16 22.50 4.03
C PHE A 497 8.54 23.32 2.90
N TYR A 498 8.56 24.65 3.03
CA TYR A 498 7.72 25.54 2.26
C TYR A 498 8.47 26.59 1.44
N LEU A 499 7.88 26.96 0.29
CA LEU A 499 8.30 28.12 -0.51
C LEU A 499 7.23 29.22 -0.41
N THR A 500 7.63 30.37 0.14
CA THR A 500 6.73 31.52 0.37
C THR A 500 6.39 32.31 -0.90
N ASP A 501 7.22 32.20 -1.94
CA ASP A 501 6.96 32.80 -3.25
C ASP A 501 6.26 31.77 -4.14
N PRO A 502 4.99 31.98 -4.56
CA PRO A 502 4.26 31.06 -5.43
C PRO A 502 4.95 30.83 -6.77
N ALA A 503 5.73 31.77 -7.29
CA ALA A 503 6.47 31.58 -8.54
C ALA A 503 7.61 30.57 -8.35
N GLN A 504 8.42 30.73 -7.30
CA GLN A 504 9.47 29.77 -6.94
C GLN A 504 8.89 28.38 -6.63
N ARG A 505 7.77 28.35 -5.91
CA ARG A 505 7.06 27.10 -5.61
C ARG A 505 6.60 26.39 -6.88
N ALA A 506 6.01 27.10 -7.83
CA ALA A 506 5.62 26.54 -9.13
C ALA A 506 6.83 25.98 -9.91
N GLN A 507 8.01 26.59 -9.80
CA GLN A 507 9.24 26.02 -10.40
C GLN A 507 9.65 24.71 -9.73
N VAL A 508 9.64 24.64 -8.38
CA VAL A 508 9.93 23.38 -7.66
C VAL A 508 8.89 22.31 -7.97
N VAL A 509 7.61 22.64 -8.07
CA VAL A 509 6.55 21.71 -8.52
C VAL A 509 6.84 21.19 -9.93
N ALA A 510 7.20 22.06 -10.88
CA ALA A 510 7.54 21.65 -12.24
C ALA A 510 8.79 20.76 -12.30
N PHE A 511 9.79 21.01 -11.44
CA PHE A 511 10.94 20.12 -11.28
C PHE A 511 10.53 18.75 -10.72
N LEU A 512 9.77 18.71 -9.62
CA LEU A 512 9.28 17.46 -9.00
C LEU A 512 8.38 16.63 -9.94
N GLN A 513 7.59 17.28 -10.79
CA GLN A 513 6.79 16.61 -11.81
C GLN A 513 7.63 16.06 -12.97
N GLY A 514 8.76 16.70 -13.27
CA GLY A 514 9.72 16.30 -14.31
C GLY A 514 10.68 15.17 -13.90
N LEU A 515 10.73 14.78 -12.63
CA LEU A 515 11.68 13.77 -12.15
C LEU A 515 11.48 12.40 -12.81
N ASP A 516 12.55 11.88 -13.40
CA ASP A 516 12.72 10.47 -13.75
C ASP A 516 14.13 9.95 -13.41
N THR A 517 14.50 8.78 -13.93
CA THR A 517 15.77 8.11 -13.63
C THR A 517 16.80 8.19 -14.76
N SER A 518 16.73 9.23 -15.61
CA SER A 518 17.61 9.41 -16.78
C SER A 518 18.40 10.73 -16.82
N ASP A 519 18.23 11.60 -15.82
CA ASP A 519 18.84 12.94 -15.66
C ASP A 519 20.24 12.99 -14.98
#